data_AF-A0A0N4XDQ6-F1
#
_entry.id   AF-A0A0N4XDQ6-F1
#
_cell.length_a   1.000
_cell.length_b   1.000
_cell.length_c   1.000
_cell.angle_alpha   90.00
_cell.angle_beta   90.00
_cell.angle_gamma   90.00
#
_symmetry.space_group_name_H-M   'P 1'
#
loop_
_entity.id
_entity.type
_entity.pdbx_description
1 polymer ?
#
loop_
_entity_poly.entity_id
_entity_poly.type
_entity_poly.pdbx_seq_one_letter_code
_entity_poly.pdbx_strand_id
1 'polypeptide(L)'
;MDSTAKISATEYRNLLEKVSQLQNKVDSKTETILRLGKDLENVQEENRLIKARSLTLERNLERVELEVHKYAANEVDMKTSFNLEKQKLMDEVSNLRKELSSTLAENAELKAEKVDLQKDCKLFRQRIAKFEVAHLEGPSTQNESSLPSKQHPSLDSGCDGLGKYEKLYKEFKQIETDLHTVLGIKEELVMERDALVKKVERLSTEMSFLLNGDPRRVAEDLDSLVAENRFLKARLDSANEESETMKATLSKYRAMTESRPSTNNPNANRDASLGEKSTVAVVNMKQIRELLSSHAIELDDNDYKAITAILLDLCNDKQMALTHLRRANKVLGNRVSEVEGHLAVLEAKSRSTSPIKPS
;
A
#
# COMPACT_ATOMS: atom_id res chain seq x y z
N MET A 1 58.06 -83.58 25.35
CA MET A 1 57.01 -83.63 24.30
C MET A 1 55.82 -82.71 24.59
N ASP A 2 55.92 -81.72 25.50
CA ASP A 2 54.72 -81.00 26.00
C ASP A 2 54.76 -79.47 25.87
N SER A 3 55.72 -78.93 25.11
CA SER A 3 55.89 -77.47 24.96
C SER A 3 55.28 -76.92 23.67
N THR A 4 55.02 -77.76 22.66
CA THR A 4 54.47 -77.36 21.35
C THR A 4 52.95 -77.20 21.36
N ALA A 5 52.22 -77.88 22.24
CA ALA A 5 50.76 -77.77 22.32
C ALA A 5 50.27 -76.52 23.07
N LYS A 6 51.02 -76.02 24.06
CA LYS A 6 50.66 -74.80 24.82
C LYS A 6 50.88 -73.51 24.03
N ILE A 7 51.85 -73.49 23.11
CA ILE A 7 52.18 -72.33 22.26
C ILE A 7 51.04 -72.04 21.26
N SER A 8 50.35 -73.06 20.75
CA SER A 8 49.22 -72.91 19.82
C SER A 8 47.96 -72.29 20.45
N ALA A 9 47.65 -72.62 21.71
CA ALA A 9 46.44 -72.11 22.38
C ALA A 9 46.57 -70.63 22.81
N THR A 10 47.78 -70.19 23.16
CA THR A 10 48.06 -68.78 23.48
C THR A 10 48.10 -67.92 22.23
N GLU A 11 48.70 -68.39 21.15
CA GLU A 11 48.70 -67.70 19.86
C GLU A 11 47.28 -67.56 19.30
N TYR A 12 46.46 -68.61 19.40
CA TYR A 12 45.05 -68.57 19.03
C TYR A 12 44.26 -67.51 19.82
N ARG A 13 44.46 -67.43 21.14
CA ARG A 13 43.84 -66.39 21.99
C ARG A 13 44.28 -64.98 21.61
N ASN A 14 45.57 -64.76 21.37
CA ASN A 14 46.09 -63.46 20.93
C ASN A 14 45.52 -63.06 19.56
N LEU A 15 45.33 -64.03 18.66
CA LEU A 15 44.74 -63.78 17.34
C LEU A 15 43.25 -63.43 17.46
N LEU A 16 42.49 -64.10 18.31
CA LEU A 16 41.09 -63.75 18.61
C LEU A 16 40.97 -62.33 19.19
N GLU A 17 41.85 -61.96 20.12
CA GLU A 17 41.87 -60.61 20.69
C GLU A 17 42.21 -59.57 19.62
N LYS A 18 43.18 -59.87 18.74
CA LYS A 18 43.54 -59.00 17.61
C LYS A 18 42.38 -58.83 16.64
N VAL A 19 41.65 -59.90 16.32
CA VAL A 19 40.46 -59.87 15.48
C VAL A 19 39.37 -59.01 16.12
N SER A 20 39.11 -59.17 17.42
CA SER A 20 38.13 -58.35 18.15
C SER A 20 38.53 -56.85 18.15
N GLN A 21 39.81 -56.53 18.39
CA GLN A 21 40.30 -55.15 18.32
C GLN A 21 40.17 -54.55 16.92
N LEU A 22 40.45 -55.32 15.87
CA LEU A 22 40.29 -54.88 14.49
C LEU A 22 38.81 -54.70 14.14
N GLN A 23 37.92 -55.59 14.61
CA GLN A 23 36.48 -55.47 14.42
C GLN A 23 35.95 -54.18 15.05
N ASN A 24 36.28 -53.91 16.32
CA ASN A 24 35.88 -52.68 17.00
C ASN A 24 36.39 -51.41 16.28
N LYS A 25 37.60 -51.46 15.71
CA LYS A 25 38.15 -50.35 14.90
C LYS A 25 37.40 -50.17 13.58
N VAL A 26 37.02 -51.26 12.92
CA VAL A 26 36.21 -51.22 11.70
C VAL A 26 34.83 -50.66 12.00
N ASP A 27 34.19 -51.10 13.09
CA ASP A 27 32.86 -50.64 13.49
C ASP A 27 32.87 -49.14 13.84
N SER A 28 33.86 -48.68 14.62
CA SER A 28 34.03 -47.25 14.96
C SER A 28 34.28 -46.38 13.73
N LYS A 29 35.11 -46.84 12.78
CA LYS A 29 35.33 -46.14 11.51
C LYS A 29 34.06 -46.12 10.66
N THR A 30 33.30 -47.21 10.63
CA THR A 30 32.03 -47.31 9.91
C THR A 30 31.01 -46.32 10.46
N GLU A 31 30.87 -46.24 11.79
CA GLU A 31 30.00 -45.25 12.44
C GLU A 31 30.42 -43.80 12.12
N THR A 32 31.73 -43.54 12.11
CA THR A 32 32.27 -42.22 11.76
C THR A 32 31.92 -41.85 10.32
N ILE A 33 32.08 -42.77 9.36
CA ILE A 33 31.72 -42.56 7.95
C ILE A 33 30.21 -42.31 7.81
N LEU A 34 29.37 -43.05 8.54
CA LEU A 34 27.92 -42.84 8.53
C LEU A 34 27.54 -41.44 9.06
N ARG A 35 28.18 -40.99 10.15
CA ARG A 35 27.97 -39.65 10.70
C ARG A 35 28.39 -38.56 9.71
N LEU A 36 29.58 -38.67 9.14
CA LEU A 36 30.07 -37.75 8.12
C LEU A 36 29.20 -37.74 6.87
N GLY A 37 28.66 -38.90 6.46
CA GLY A 37 27.72 -39.00 5.35
C GLY A 37 26.43 -38.23 5.61
N LYS A 38 25.88 -38.34 6.83
CA LYS A 38 24.70 -37.58 7.26
C LYS A 38 24.98 -36.08 7.33
N ASP A 39 26.13 -35.69 7.87
CA ASP A 39 26.52 -34.28 7.95
C ASP A 39 26.72 -33.67 6.55
N LEU A 40 27.31 -34.43 5.62
CA LEU A 40 27.46 -34.02 4.23
C LEU A 40 26.11 -33.84 3.54
N GLU A 41 25.17 -34.75 3.75
CA GLU A 41 23.81 -34.65 3.20
C GLU A 41 23.08 -33.41 3.74
N ASN A 42 23.17 -33.15 5.05
CA ASN A 42 22.59 -31.95 5.67
C ASN A 42 23.19 -30.67 5.06
N VAL A 43 24.52 -30.59 4.94
CA VAL A 43 25.20 -29.42 4.34
C VAL A 43 24.83 -29.24 2.87
N GLN A 44 24.67 -30.34 2.12
CA GLN A 44 24.22 -30.28 0.73
C GLN A 44 22.80 -29.72 0.61
N GLU A 45 21.90 -30.10 1.51
CA GLU A 45 20.53 -29.60 1.51
C GLU A 45 20.46 -28.12 1.92
N GLU A 46 21.21 -27.72 2.96
CA GLU A 46 21.37 -26.31 3.33
C GLU A 46 21.91 -25.48 2.16
N ASN A 47 22.91 -26.00 1.42
CA ASN A 47 23.46 -25.32 0.25
C ASN A 47 22.41 -25.15 -0.86
N ARG A 48 21.60 -26.16 -1.14
CA ARG A 48 20.49 -26.07 -2.11
C ARG A 48 19.48 -25.00 -1.71
N LEU A 49 19.09 -24.96 -0.44
CA LEU A 49 18.15 -23.96 0.08
C LEU A 49 18.72 -22.54 -0.03
N ILE A 50 19.99 -22.35 0.36
CA ILE A 50 20.68 -21.05 0.24
C ILE A 50 20.75 -20.61 -1.23
N LYS A 51 21.09 -21.52 -2.14
CA LYS A 51 21.16 -21.24 -3.58
C LYS A 51 19.79 -20.84 -4.14
N ALA A 52 18.72 -21.55 -3.78
CA ALA A 52 17.36 -21.20 -4.19
C ALA A 52 16.93 -19.82 -3.65
N ARG A 53 17.30 -19.50 -2.41
CA ARG A 53 17.05 -18.18 -1.81
C ARG A 53 17.83 -17.07 -2.52
N SER A 54 19.10 -17.31 -2.86
CA SER A 54 19.94 -16.35 -3.62
C SER A 54 19.31 -16.02 -4.97
N LEU A 55 18.93 -17.05 -5.74
CA LEU A 55 18.28 -16.86 -7.04
C LEU A 55 16.96 -16.09 -6.93
N THR A 56 16.21 -16.32 -5.85
CA THR A 56 14.96 -15.57 -5.60
C THR A 56 15.25 -14.11 -5.29
N LEU A 57 16.29 -13.83 -4.50
CA LEU A 57 16.71 -12.47 -4.18
C LEU A 57 17.24 -11.72 -5.42
N GLU A 58 18.02 -12.39 -6.27
CA GLU A 58 18.51 -11.81 -7.54
C GLU A 58 17.35 -11.40 -8.45
N ARG A 59 16.35 -12.26 -8.66
CA ARG A 59 15.16 -11.94 -9.47
C ARG A 59 14.33 -10.80 -8.86
N ASN A 60 14.27 -10.73 -7.54
CA ASN A 60 13.59 -9.63 -6.85
C ASN A 60 14.35 -8.31 -7.02
N LEU A 61 15.67 -8.34 -6.93
CA LEU A 61 16.53 -7.19 -7.16
C LEU A 61 16.35 -6.65 -8.57
N GLU A 62 16.45 -7.51 -9.60
CA GLU A 62 16.27 -7.14 -11.00
C GLU A 62 14.91 -6.46 -11.25
N ARG A 63 13.83 -6.98 -10.64
CA ARG A 63 12.50 -6.40 -10.74
C ARG A 63 12.44 -5.00 -10.10
N VAL A 64 13.03 -4.82 -8.92
CA VAL A 64 13.06 -3.53 -8.23
C VAL A 64 13.90 -2.52 -9.02
N GLU A 65 15.04 -2.93 -9.58
CA GLU A 65 15.86 -2.07 -10.43
C GLU A 65 15.09 -1.58 -11.66
N LEU A 66 14.32 -2.47 -12.30
CA LEU A 66 13.44 -2.09 -13.42
C LEU A 66 12.34 -1.11 -12.99
N GLU A 67 11.75 -1.27 -11.81
CA GLU A 67 10.77 -0.33 -11.28
C GLU A 67 11.39 1.04 -10.99
N VAL A 68 12.57 1.06 -10.35
CA VAL A 68 13.32 2.30 -10.08
C VAL A 68 13.64 3.05 -11.38
N HIS A 69 14.07 2.33 -12.42
CA HIS A 69 14.32 2.94 -13.73
C HIS A 69 13.05 3.55 -14.34
N LYS A 70 11.89 2.90 -14.21
CA LYS A 70 10.61 3.45 -14.67
C LYS A 70 10.22 4.71 -13.89
N TYR A 71 10.37 4.70 -12.56
CA TYR A 71 10.09 5.87 -11.74
C TYR A 71 10.99 7.05 -12.08
N ALA A 72 12.29 6.80 -12.28
CA ALA A 72 13.25 7.83 -12.68
C ALA A 72 12.89 8.45 -14.04
N ALA A 73 12.51 7.63 -15.02
CA ALA A 73 12.05 8.13 -16.33
C ALA A 73 10.79 8.99 -16.20
N ASN A 74 9.78 8.52 -15.46
CA ASN A 74 8.55 9.26 -15.23
C ASN A 74 8.79 10.60 -14.51
N GLU A 75 9.73 10.64 -13.57
CA GLU A 75 10.09 11.88 -12.86
C GLU A 75 10.68 12.93 -13.81
N VAL A 76 11.56 12.50 -14.73
CA VAL A 76 12.13 13.38 -15.76
C VAL A 76 11.05 13.91 -16.70
N ASP A 77 10.13 13.05 -17.14
CA ASP A 77 9.03 13.45 -18.02
C ASP A 77 8.08 14.45 -17.33
N MET A 78 7.70 14.19 -16.07
CA MET A 78 6.88 15.12 -15.28
C MET A 78 7.56 16.47 -15.09
N LYS A 79 8.85 16.48 -14.73
CA LYS A 79 9.62 17.73 -14.58
C LYS A 79 9.70 18.50 -15.90
N THR A 80 9.90 17.80 -17.01
CA THR A 80 10.00 18.44 -18.34
C THR A 80 8.66 19.04 -18.75
N SER A 81 7.56 18.29 -18.58
CA SER A 81 6.21 18.77 -18.86
C SER A 81 5.84 19.99 -18.01
N PHE A 82 6.11 19.93 -16.70
CA PHE A 82 5.86 21.04 -15.77
C PHE A 82 6.65 22.30 -16.15
N ASN A 83 7.95 22.15 -16.48
CA ASN A 83 8.77 23.29 -16.89
C ASN A 83 8.26 23.93 -18.18
N LEU A 84 7.79 23.12 -19.13
CA LEU A 84 7.22 23.62 -20.38
C LEU A 84 5.91 24.37 -20.14
N GLU A 85 5.02 23.84 -19.31
CA GLU A 85 3.76 24.50 -18.95
C GLU A 85 4.02 25.81 -18.18
N LYS A 86 4.94 25.79 -17.21
CA LYS A 86 5.38 26.97 -16.49
C LYS A 86 5.92 28.05 -17.44
N GLN A 87 6.73 27.67 -18.44
CA GLN A 87 7.25 28.61 -19.42
C GLN A 87 6.12 29.23 -20.25
N LYS A 88 5.19 28.42 -20.75
CA LYS A 88 4.03 28.91 -21.51
C LYS A 88 3.19 29.92 -20.72
N LEU A 89 2.92 29.63 -19.44
CA LEU A 89 2.18 30.54 -18.57
C LEU A 89 2.94 31.85 -18.32
N MET A 90 4.27 31.79 -18.15
CA MET A 90 5.08 33.00 -18.03
C MET A 90 5.04 33.85 -19.31
N ASP A 91 5.09 33.22 -20.47
CA ASP A 91 5.02 33.90 -21.77
C ASP A 91 3.63 34.54 -21.98
N GLU A 92 2.55 33.84 -21.63
CA GLU A 92 1.18 34.34 -21.68
C GLU A 92 0.98 35.55 -20.75
N VAL A 93 1.44 35.46 -19.50
CA VAL A 93 1.39 36.59 -18.55
C VAL A 93 2.19 37.79 -19.07
N SER A 94 3.34 37.56 -19.70
CA SER A 94 4.14 38.61 -20.33
C SER A 94 3.38 39.29 -21.47
N ASN A 95 2.70 38.52 -22.32
CA ASN A 95 1.90 39.04 -23.42
C ASN A 95 0.69 39.84 -22.92
N LEU A 96 -0.07 39.31 -21.97
CA LEU A 96 -1.21 40.02 -21.36
C LEU A 96 -0.78 41.34 -20.71
N ARG A 97 0.40 41.39 -20.09
CA ARG A 97 0.96 42.64 -19.54
C ARG A 97 1.27 43.67 -20.64
N LYS A 98 1.79 43.23 -21.79
CA LYS A 98 2.05 44.12 -22.93
C LYS A 98 0.74 44.63 -23.54
N GLU A 99 -0.23 43.76 -23.74
CA GLU A 99 -1.56 44.12 -24.23
C GLU A 99 -2.23 45.13 -23.29
N LEU A 100 -2.24 44.85 -21.98
CA LEU A 100 -2.76 45.78 -20.97
C LEU A 100 -2.08 47.16 -21.06
N SER A 101 -0.74 47.20 -21.19
CA SER A 101 0.00 48.45 -21.35
C SER A 101 -0.39 49.19 -22.64
N SER A 102 -0.59 48.45 -23.75
CA SER A 102 -1.00 49.03 -25.04
C SER A 102 -2.40 49.62 -24.95
N THR A 103 -3.36 48.86 -24.43
CA THR A 103 -4.75 49.33 -24.26
C THR A 103 -4.83 50.52 -23.31
N LEU A 104 -4.01 50.56 -22.25
CA LEU A 104 -3.94 51.72 -21.36
C LEU A 104 -3.41 52.97 -22.07
N ALA A 105 -2.41 52.83 -22.93
CA ALA A 105 -1.88 53.94 -23.71
C ALA A 105 -2.93 54.47 -24.70
N GLU A 106 -3.60 53.57 -25.44
CA GLU A 106 -4.69 53.93 -26.35
C GLU A 106 -5.84 54.62 -25.61
N ASN A 107 -6.23 54.12 -24.44
CA ASN A 107 -7.29 54.74 -23.63
C ASN A 107 -6.90 56.15 -23.15
N ALA A 108 -5.62 56.38 -22.84
CA ALA A 108 -5.12 57.71 -22.50
C ALA A 108 -5.16 58.67 -23.71
N GLU A 109 -4.81 58.19 -24.89
CA GLU A 109 -4.88 58.94 -26.15
C GLU A 109 -6.33 59.32 -26.51
N LEU A 110 -7.25 58.36 -26.47
CA LEU A 110 -8.68 58.60 -26.71
C LEU A 110 -9.29 59.56 -25.69
N LYS A 111 -8.84 59.52 -24.42
CA LYS A 111 -9.24 60.50 -23.41
C LYS A 111 -8.73 61.90 -23.73
N ALA A 112 -7.51 62.04 -24.24
CA ALA A 112 -6.96 63.32 -24.67
C ALA A 112 -7.75 63.88 -25.88
N GLU A 113 -7.98 63.04 -26.90
CA GLU A 113 -8.77 63.40 -28.08
C GLU A 113 -10.19 63.84 -27.69
N LYS A 114 -10.85 63.11 -26.79
CA LYS A 114 -12.16 63.50 -26.25
C LYS A 114 -12.14 64.89 -25.62
N VAL A 115 -11.09 65.23 -24.85
CA VAL A 115 -10.96 66.54 -24.21
C VAL A 115 -10.80 67.64 -25.26
N ASP A 116 -10.03 67.39 -26.33
CA ASP A 116 -9.81 68.36 -27.39
C ASP A 116 -11.08 68.57 -28.24
N LEU A 117 -11.79 67.51 -28.62
CA LEU A 117 -13.09 67.63 -29.29
C LEU A 117 -14.13 68.37 -28.44
N GLN A 118 -14.10 68.22 -27.12
CA GLN A 118 -14.95 69.01 -26.21
C GLN A 118 -14.59 70.50 -26.22
N LYS A 119 -13.30 70.86 -26.33
CA LYS A 119 -12.88 72.27 -26.47
C LYS A 119 -13.34 72.83 -27.81
N ASP A 120 -13.19 72.08 -28.90
CA ASP A 120 -13.64 72.48 -30.23
C ASP A 120 -15.16 72.69 -30.27
N CYS A 121 -15.92 71.78 -29.69
CA CYS A 121 -17.36 71.91 -29.54
C CYS A 121 -17.77 73.19 -28.78
N LYS A 122 -17.03 73.58 -27.73
CA LYS A 122 -17.26 74.85 -27.01
C LYS A 122 -16.97 76.05 -27.89
N LEU A 123 -15.87 76.03 -28.65
CA LEU A 123 -15.52 77.09 -29.60
C LEU A 123 -16.57 77.24 -30.71
N PHE A 124 -17.05 76.13 -31.27
CA PHE A 124 -18.12 76.15 -32.27
C PHE A 124 -19.42 76.73 -31.70
N ARG A 125 -19.83 76.30 -30.49
CA ARG A 125 -21.01 76.90 -29.82
C ARG A 125 -20.85 78.40 -29.60
N GLN A 126 -19.67 78.85 -29.17
CA GLN A 126 -19.39 80.28 -28.99
C GLN A 126 -19.43 81.04 -30.32
N ARG A 127 -18.90 80.46 -31.40
CA ARG A 127 -18.92 81.07 -32.74
C ARG A 127 -20.35 81.20 -33.27
N ILE A 128 -21.18 80.17 -33.10
CA ILE A 128 -22.60 80.18 -33.46
C ILE A 128 -23.32 81.31 -32.70
N ALA A 129 -23.17 81.37 -31.37
CA ALA A 129 -23.78 82.40 -30.55
C ALA A 129 -23.36 83.83 -30.97
N LYS A 130 -22.07 84.05 -31.29
CA LYS A 130 -21.58 85.34 -31.81
C LYS A 130 -22.23 85.72 -33.14
N PHE A 131 -22.40 84.76 -34.05
CA PHE A 131 -23.06 84.98 -35.33
C PHE A 131 -24.54 85.35 -35.17
N GLU A 132 -25.25 84.67 -34.27
CA GLU A 132 -26.64 84.95 -33.95
C GLU A 132 -26.82 86.36 -33.35
N VAL A 133 -25.96 86.77 -32.43
CA VAL A 133 -25.99 88.12 -31.83
C VAL A 133 -25.66 89.21 -32.86
N ALA A 134 -24.68 88.98 -33.74
CA ALA A 134 -24.34 89.93 -34.80
C ALA A 134 -25.46 90.12 -35.84
N HIS A 135 -26.37 89.15 -36.00
CA HIS A 135 -27.58 89.30 -36.82
C HIS A 135 -28.75 89.97 -36.07
N LEU A 136 -28.66 90.14 -34.74
CA LEU A 136 -29.70 90.74 -33.91
C LEU A 136 -29.45 92.23 -33.56
N GLU A 137 -28.21 92.74 -33.67
CA GLU A 137 -27.84 94.13 -33.33
C GLU A 137 -27.61 95.05 -34.56
N GLY A 138 -28.68 95.31 -35.34
CA GLY A 138 -29.04 96.62 -35.96
C GLY A 138 -28.56 97.02 -37.39
N PRO A 139 -29.30 97.88 -38.15
CA PRO A 139 -30.60 98.53 -37.91
C PRO A 139 -31.67 98.33 -39.04
N SER A 140 -32.91 98.75 -38.73
CA SER A 140 -34.06 98.78 -39.63
C SER A 140 -33.99 99.84 -40.76
N THR A 141 -34.75 99.59 -41.85
CA THR A 141 -35.19 100.48 -42.97
C THR A 141 -34.15 100.76 -44.08
N GLN A 142 -34.41 100.65 -45.40
CA GLN A 142 -35.62 100.87 -46.21
C GLN A 142 -35.70 99.99 -47.48
N ASN A 143 -36.93 99.88 -47.98
CA ASN A 143 -37.45 99.44 -49.27
C ASN A 143 -36.58 99.78 -50.52
N GLU A 144 -36.57 98.90 -51.53
CA GLU A 144 -37.48 99.04 -52.68
C GLU A 144 -37.51 97.80 -53.61
N SER A 145 -38.75 97.52 -54.01
CA SER A 145 -39.28 96.66 -55.08
C SER A 145 -38.34 95.99 -56.09
N SER A 146 -38.56 94.69 -56.29
CA SER A 146 -39.13 94.21 -57.57
C SER A 146 -39.57 92.75 -57.45
N LEU A 147 -40.89 92.54 -57.48
CA LEU A 147 -41.51 91.25 -57.84
C LEU A 147 -41.23 90.98 -59.33
N PRO A 148 -41.07 89.71 -59.74
CA PRO A 148 -42.27 89.02 -60.22
C PRO A 148 -42.38 87.56 -59.79
N SER A 149 -43.61 87.21 -59.39
CA SER A 149 -44.36 86.01 -59.81
C SER A 149 -43.57 84.74 -60.16
N LYS A 150 -43.68 83.73 -59.30
CA LYS A 150 -43.92 82.30 -59.62
C LYS A 150 -44.23 81.59 -58.30
N GLN A 151 -45.50 81.33 -58.03
CA GLN A 151 -46.18 80.06 -58.32
C GLN A 151 -45.82 78.93 -57.35
N HIS A 152 -46.90 78.33 -56.84
CA HIS A 152 -47.04 77.05 -56.14
C HIS A 152 -46.85 77.01 -54.61
N PRO A 153 -47.94 76.72 -53.87
CA PRO A 153 -47.86 76.23 -52.50
C PRO A 153 -47.47 74.75 -52.49
N SER A 154 -46.88 74.31 -51.37
CA SER A 154 -46.82 72.91 -50.91
C SER A 154 -46.15 71.90 -51.84
N LEU A 155 -44.92 71.49 -51.50
CA LEU A 155 -44.44 70.09 -51.52
C LEU A 155 -42.93 70.08 -51.15
N ASP A 156 -42.59 70.12 -49.85
CA ASP A 156 -41.25 69.62 -49.42
C ASP A 156 -41.17 69.13 -47.96
N SER A 157 -42.30 69.00 -47.26
CA SER A 157 -42.29 68.43 -45.90
C SER A 157 -42.16 66.89 -45.87
N GLY A 158 -42.11 66.23 -47.04
CA GLY A 158 -41.99 64.78 -47.18
C GLY A 158 -40.56 64.25 -47.31
N CYS A 159 -39.61 65.09 -47.75
CA CYS A 159 -38.23 64.66 -48.04
C CYS A 159 -37.39 64.49 -46.75
N ASP A 160 -37.58 65.35 -45.75
CA ASP A 160 -36.84 65.29 -44.47
C ASP A 160 -37.31 64.12 -43.56
N GLY A 161 -38.58 63.70 -43.67
CA GLY A 161 -39.10 62.54 -42.96
C GLY A 161 -38.57 61.21 -43.51
N LEU A 162 -38.44 61.10 -44.84
CA LEU A 162 -37.96 59.90 -45.51
C LEU A 162 -36.48 59.64 -45.20
N GLY A 163 -35.64 60.69 -45.18
CA GLY A 163 -34.23 60.57 -44.81
C GLY A 163 -34.00 60.19 -43.34
N LYS A 164 -34.85 60.66 -42.42
CA LYS A 164 -34.83 60.22 -41.01
C LYS A 164 -35.26 58.77 -40.86
N TYR A 165 -36.30 58.35 -41.59
CA TYR A 165 -36.75 56.96 -41.62
C TYR A 165 -35.67 56.02 -42.15
N GLU A 166 -34.97 56.39 -43.23
CA GLU A 166 -33.89 55.57 -43.81
C GLU A 166 -32.71 55.41 -42.84
N LYS A 167 -32.33 56.47 -42.11
CA LYS A 167 -31.31 56.40 -41.05
C LYS A 167 -31.75 55.48 -39.92
N LEU A 168 -32.98 55.64 -39.42
CA LEU A 168 -33.52 54.81 -38.34
C LEU A 168 -33.66 53.35 -38.77
N TYR A 169 -33.99 53.08 -40.04
CA TYR A 169 -34.06 51.74 -40.61
C TYR A 169 -32.67 51.09 -40.73
N LYS A 170 -31.64 51.87 -41.12
CA LYS A 170 -30.24 51.42 -41.13
C LYS A 170 -29.76 51.09 -39.71
N GLU A 171 -30.05 51.94 -38.74
CA GLU A 171 -29.75 51.69 -37.32
C GLU A 171 -30.50 50.44 -36.81
N PHE A 172 -31.78 50.28 -37.13
CA PHE A 172 -32.54 49.09 -36.80
C PHE A 172 -31.91 47.82 -37.37
N LYS A 173 -31.51 47.85 -38.66
CA LYS A 173 -30.84 46.71 -39.31
C LYS A 173 -29.49 46.41 -38.68
N GLN A 174 -28.72 47.43 -38.29
CA GLN A 174 -27.47 47.25 -37.57
C GLN A 174 -27.70 46.62 -36.18
N ILE A 175 -28.68 47.10 -35.43
CA ILE A 175 -29.04 46.52 -34.12
C ILE A 175 -29.52 45.06 -34.29
N GLU A 176 -30.27 44.77 -35.35
CA GLU A 176 -30.71 43.40 -35.66
C GLU A 176 -29.51 42.49 -35.94
N THR A 177 -28.51 42.94 -36.70
CA THR A 177 -27.28 42.15 -36.93
C THR A 177 -26.46 41.98 -35.66
N ASP A 178 -26.28 43.06 -34.89
CA ASP A 178 -25.52 43.03 -33.63
C ASP A 178 -26.18 42.08 -32.62
N LEU A 179 -27.51 42.07 -32.55
CA LEU A 179 -28.27 41.13 -31.70
C LEU A 179 -28.02 39.68 -32.09
N HIS A 180 -28.01 39.36 -33.39
CA HIS A 180 -27.69 38.00 -33.86
C HIS A 180 -26.26 37.61 -33.50
N THR A 181 -25.29 38.52 -33.66
CA THR A 181 -23.89 38.27 -33.27
C THR A 181 -23.77 38.03 -31.77
N VAL A 182 -24.41 38.85 -30.94
CA VAL A 182 -24.40 38.70 -29.47
C VAL A 182 -25.06 37.39 -29.04
N LEU A 183 -26.14 36.97 -29.69
CA LEU A 183 -26.78 35.68 -29.42
C LEU A 183 -25.86 34.50 -29.77
N GLY A 184 -25.13 34.56 -30.89
CA GLY A 184 -24.13 33.55 -31.24
C GLY A 184 -23.01 33.45 -30.20
N ILE A 185 -22.43 34.58 -29.81
CA ILE A 185 -21.39 34.63 -28.76
C ILE A 185 -21.93 34.07 -27.44
N LYS A 186 -23.18 34.39 -27.07
CA LYS A 186 -23.82 33.85 -25.88
C LYS A 186 -23.93 32.33 -25.94
N GLU A 187 -24.33 31.76 -27.08
CA GLU A 187 -24.42 30.30 -27.25
C GLU A 187 -23.05 29.63 -27.10
N GLU A 188 -22.00 30.21 -27.67
CA GLU A 188 -20.62 29.74 -27.50
C GLU A 188 -20.17 29.76 -26.03
N LEU A 189 -20.42 30.86 -25.31
CA LEU A 189 -20.11 30.97 -23.88
C LEU A 189 -20.89 29.96 -23.03
N VAL A 190 -22.16 29.68 -23.39
CA VAL A 190 -23.00 28.67 -22.73
C VAL A 190 -22.40 27.27 -22.90
N MET A 191 -21.92 26.93 -24.11
CA MET A 191 -21.26 25.67 -24.39
C MET A 191 -19.92 25.54 -23.63
N GLU A 192 -19.12 26.60 -23.60
CA GLU A 192 -17.85 26.61 -22.87
C GLU A 192 -18.08 26.44 -21.36
N ARG A 193 -19.05 27.16 -20.79
CA ARG A 193 -19.46 26.99 -19.39
C ARG A 193 -19.87 25.54 -19.11
N ASP A 194 -20.66 24.90 -19.97
CA ASP A 194 -21.08 23.51 -19.75
C ASP A 194 -19.90 22.53 -19.80
N ALA A 195 -18.92 22.77 -20.69
CA ALA A 195 -17.70 21.98 -20.74
C ALA A 195 -16.86 22.15 -19.45
N LEU A 196 -16.76 23.38 -18.94
CA LEU A 196 -16.06 23.67 -17.69
C LEU A 196 -16.77 23.05 -16.48
N VAL A 197 -18.09 23.11 -16.39
CA VAL A 197 -18.87 22.46 -15.33
C VAL A 197 -18.59 20.96 -15.30
N LYS A 198 -18.66 20.28 -16.45
CA LYS A 198 -18.34 18.85 -16.55
C LYS A 198 -16.89 18.54 -16.13
N LYS A 199 -15.95 19.42 -16.49
CA LYS A 199 -14.54 19.28 -16.09
C LYS A 199 -14.39 19.41 -14.58
N VAL A 200 -15.08 20.37 -13.95
CA VAL A 200 -15.07 20.55 -12.49
C VAL A 200 -15.69 19.34 -11.79
N GLU A 201 -16.82 18.81 -12.28
CA GLU A 201 -17.45 17.61 -11.73
C GLU A 201 -16.50 16.40 -11.78
N ARG A 202 -15.84 16.16 -12.92
CA ARG A 202 -14.85 15.08 -13.07
C ARG A 202 -13.65 15.25 -12.13
N LEU A 203 -13.09 16.46 -12.05
CA LEU A 203 -11.95 16.71 -11.17
C LEU A 203 -12.34 16.60 -9.69
N SER A 204 -13.56 17.02 -9.34
CA SER A 204 -14.10 16.90 -7.98
C SER A 204 -14.29 15.45 -7.57
N THR A 205 -14.78 14.59 -8.47
CA THR A 205 -14.86 13.15 -8.20
C THR A 205 -13.48 12.53 -8.06
N GLU A 206 -12.55 12.82 -8.98
CA GLU A 206 -11.16 12.34 -8.90
C GLU A 206 -10.46 12.78 -7.61
N MET A 207 -10.62 14.04 -7.21
CA MET A 207 -10.05 14.56 -5.97
C MET A 207 -10.71 13.93 -4.74
N SER A 208 -12.01 13.66 -4.78
CA SER A 208 -12.70 12.93 -3.71
C SER A 208 -12.15 11.50 -3.57
N PHE A 209 -11.86 10.82 -4.69
CA PHE A 209 -11.21 9.51 -4.70
C PHE A 209 -9.78 9.56 -4.16
N LEU A 210 -9.00 10.60 -4.49
CA LEU A 210 -7.63 10.76 -3.99
C LEU A 210 -7.59 11.09 -2.49
N LEU A 211 -8.47 11.98 -2.02
CA LEU A 211 -8.50 12.43 -0.63
C LEU A 211 -9.08 11.39 0.32
N ASN A 212 -10.16 10.72 -0.07
CA ASN A 212 -10.85 9.74 0.78
C ASN A 212 -10.42 8.29 0.50
N GLY A 213 -9.57 8.06 -0.51
CA GLY A 213 -9.30 6.74 -1.03
C GLY A 213 -10.51 6.13 -1.76
N ASP A 214 -10.33 4.99 -2.41
CA ASP A 214 -11.46 4.17 -2.85
C ASP A 214 -12.16 3.61 -1.60
N PRO A 215 -13.43 3.94 -1.34
CA PRO A 215 -14.16 3.44 -0.16
C PRO A 215 -14.15 1.92 -0.07
N ARG A 216 -14.07 1.22 -1.21
CA ARG A 216 -13.97 -0.25 -1.26
C ARG A 216 -12.59 -0.72 -0.82
N ARG A 217 -11.54 -0.04 -1.26
CA ARG A 217 -10.16 -0.35 -0.87
C ARG A 217 -9.90 -0.06 0.61
N VAL A 218 -10.47 1.01 1.16
CA VAL A 218 -10.39 1.31 2.60
C VAL A 218 -11.11 0.23 3.42
N ALA A 219 -12.27 -0.25 2.97
CA ALA A 219 -12.97 -1.35 3.61
C ALA A 219 -12.19 -2.67 3.55
N GLU A 220 -11.63 -3.00 2.37
CA GLU A 220 -10.78 -4.19 2.19
C GLU A 220 -9.49 -4.14 3.04
N ASP A 221 -8.83 -2.99 3.10
CA ASP A 221 -7.63 -2.76 3.93
C ASP A 221 -7.97 -2.89 5.42
N LEU A 222 -9.14 -2.38 5.84
CA LEU A 222 -9.62 -2.50 7.22
C LEU A 222 -9.91 -3.94 7.61
N ASP A 223 -10.60 -4.71 6.75
CA ASP A 223 -10.89 -6.13 7.00
C ASP A 223 -9.61 -6.96 7.08
N SER A 224 -8.63 -6.67 6.20
CA SER A 224 -7.30 -7.29 6.24
C SER A 224 -6.58 -6.99 7.57
N LEU A 225 -6.57 -5.73 8.01
CA LEU A 225 -5.98 -5.33 9.30
C LEU A 225 -6.69 -5.99 10.49
N VAL A 226 -8.02 -6.13 10.44
CA VAL A 226 -8.78 -6.82 11.50
C VAL A 226 -8.43 -8.31 11.54
N ALA A 227 -8.28 -8.95 10.38
CA ALA A 227 -7.86 -10.35 10.30
C ALA A 227 -6.44 -10.56 10.85
N GLU A 228 -5.49 -9.68 10.47
CA GLU A 228 -4.13 -9.70 11.02
C GLU A 228 -4.13 -9.47 12.52
N ASN A 229 -4.91 -8.51 13.02
CA ASN A 229 -5.03 -8.24 14.45
C ASN A 229 -5.56 -9.45 15.22
N ARG A 230 -6.59 -10.14 14.69
CA ARG A 230 -7.09 -11.40 15.27
C ARG A 230 -6.03 -12.49 15.30
N PHE A 231 -5.25 -12.64 14.22
CA PHE A 231 -4.19 -13.63 14.13
C PHE A 231 -3.06 -13.33 15.14
N LEU A 232 -2.60 -12.08 15.22
CA LEU A 232 -1.57 -11.66 16.17
C LEU A 232 -2.04 -11.83 17.62
N LYS A 233 -3.30 -11.53 17.91
CA LYS A 233 -3.89 -11.76 19.24
C LYS A 233 -3.91 -13.25 19.60
N ALA A 234 -4.34 -14.11 18.68
CA ALA A 234 -4.30 -15.56 18.91
C ALA A 234 -2.88 -16.08 19.14
N ARG A 235 -1.89 -15.53 18.42
CA ARG A 235 -0.47 -15.88 18.59
C ARG A 235 0.07 -15.41 19.95
N LEU A 236 -0.32 -14.21 20.38
CA LEU A 236 0.03 -13.67 21.71
C LEU A 236 -0.58 -14.54 22.82
N ASP A 237 -1.85 -14.91 22.69
CA ASP A 237 -2.52 -15.77 23.66
C ASP A 237 -1.84 -17.15 23.75
N SER A 238 -1.47 -17.76 22.62
CA SER A 238 -0.69 -19.00 22.59
C SER A 238 0.66 -18.86 23.29
N ALA A 239 1.40 -17.77 23.04
CA ALA A 239 2.68 -17.52 23.69
C ALA A 239 2.53 -17.30 25.20
N ASN A 240 1.43 -16.67 25.64
CA ASN A 240 1.11 -16.51 27.05
C ASN A 240 0.78 -17.86 27.71
N GLU A 241 0.00 -18.72 27.06
CA GLU A 241 -0.25 -20.09 27.54
C GLU A 241 1.06 -20.90 27.68
N GLU A 242 1.97 -20.81 26.71
CA GLU A 242 3.30 -21.44 26.78
C GLU A 242 4.15 -20.88 27.92
N SER A 243 4.11 -19.57 28.15
CA SER A 243 4.81 -18.93 29.27
C SER A 243 4.28 -19.41 30.61
N GLU A 244 2.96 -19.46 30.79
CA GLU A 244 2.32 -19.93 32.03
C GLU A 244 2.59 -21.42 32.28
N THR A 245 2.53 -22.27 31.25
CA THR A 245 2.88 -23.69 31.37
C THR A 245 4.36 -23.88 31.73
N MET A 246 5.26 -23.07 31.17
CA MET A 246 6.69 -23.10 31.51
C MET A 246 6.94 -22.63 32.94
N LYS A 247 6.27 -21.57 33.41
CA LYS A 247 6.33 -21.12 34.82
C LYS A 247 5.85 -22.20 35.78
N ALA A 248 4.73 -22.86 35.48
CA ALA A 248 4.21 -23.96 36.29
C ALA A 248 5.20 -25.13 36.34
N THR A 249 5.82 -25.46 35.21
CA THR A 249 6.83 -26.53 35.11
C THR A 249 8.08 -26.18 35.92
N LEU A 250 8.59 -24.94 35.81
CA LEU A 250 9.71 -24.46 36.62
C LEU A 250 9.39 -24.47 38.12
N SER A 251 8.17 -24.10 38.50
CA SER A 251 7.74 -24.16 39.91
C SER A 251 7.74 -25.60 40.43
N LYS A 252 7.29 -26.56 39.64
CA LYS A 252 7.37 -28.00 39.98
C LYS A 252 8.83 -28.46 40.14
N TYR A 253 9.72 -28.10 39.20
CA TYR A 253 11.13 -28.46 39.32
C TYR A 253 11.79 -27.82 40.53
N ARG A 254 11.49 -26.56 40.85
CA ARG A 254 11.95 -25.90 42.09
C ARG A 254 11.49 -26.66 43.33
N ALA A 255 10.21 -27.02 43.40
CA ALA A 255 9.67 -27.80 44.51
C ALA A 255 10.35 -29.19 44.64
N MET A 256 10.67 -29.86 43.53
CA MET A 256 11.41 -31.13 43.54
C MET A 256 12.86 -30.96 44.01
N THR A 257 13.51 -29.85 43.67
CA THR A 257 14.88 -29.57 44.14
C THR A 257 14.92 -29.13 45.61
N GLU A 258 13.89 -28.43 46.10
CA GLU A 258 13.78 -27.98 47.49
C GLU A 258 13.27 -29.07 48.44
N SER A 259 12.48 -30.04 47.96
CA SER A 259 12.01 -31.20 48.75
C SER A 259 13.05 -32.31 48.89
N ARG A 260 14.21 -32.18 48.23
CA ARG A 260 15.37 -33.04 48.50
C ARG A 260 16.03 -32.53 49.80
N PRO A 261 16.11 -33.32 50.88
CA PRO A 261 16.72 -32.85 52.11
C PRO A 261 18.17 -32.45 51.84
N SER A 262 18.51 -31.20 52.15
CA SER A 262 19.89 -30.73 52.19
C SER A 262 20.64 -31.57 53.23
N THR A 263 21.43 -32.53 52.78
CA THR A 263 22.42 -33.22 53.60
C THR A 263 23.61 -32.30 53.84
N ASN A 264 23.38 -31.20 54.55
CA ASN A 264 24.44 -30.35 55.10
C ASN A 264 24.32 -30.38 56.62
N ASN A 265 24.87 -31.43 57.22
CA ASN A 265 25.14 -31.48 58.66
C ASN A 265 26.57 -32.01 58.85
N PRO A 266 27.58 -31.13 59.04
CA PRO A 266 28.93 -31.57 59.36
C PRO A 266 29.03 -31.69 60.88
N ASN A 267 28.53 -32.80 61.44
CA ASN A 267 28.94 -33.33 62.76
C ASN A 267 28.10 -34.55 63.15
N ALA A 268 28.53 -35.75 62.75
CA ALA A 268 28.32 -36.98 63.51
C ALA A 268 29.33 -38.03 63.04
N ASN A 269 30.07 -38.58 64.00
CA ASN A 269 31.23 -39.43 63.83
C ASN A 269 30.82 -40.90 64.05
N ARG A 270 31.24 -41.81 63.15
CA ARG A 270 31.25 -43.31 63.26
C ARG A 270 29.85 -43.96 63.39
N ASP A 271 29.49 -45.07 62.74
CA ASP A 271 30.19 -46.33 62.51
C ASP A 271 29.46 -47.14 61.42
N ALA A 272 30.13 -48.15 60.88
CA ALA A 272 29.80 -49.11 59.83
C ALA A 272 28.33 -49.37 59.43
N SER A 273 28.07 -49.47 58.12
CA SER A 273 27.63 -50.72 57.46
C SER A 273 27.40 -50.53 55.96
N LEU A 274 27.90 -51.50 55.20
CA LEU A 274 27.59 -51.82 53.81
C LEU A 274 26.13 -51.50 53.42
N GLY A 275 25.94 -50.81 52.29
CA GLY A 275 24.64 -50.67 51.67
C GLY A 275 24.47 -49.41 50.83
N GLU A 276 25.45 -49.07 49.98
CA GLU A 276 25.25 -48.07 48.94
C GLU A 276 24.30 -48.67 47.88
N LYS A 277 23.01 -48.67 48.18
CA LYS A 277 21.95 -49.01 47.24
C LYS A 277 21.81 -47.84 46.27
N SER A 278 22.39 -48.02 45.10
CA SER A 278 22.22 -47.18 43.93
C SER A 278 20.72 -46.96 43.67
N THR A 279 20.22 -45.78 44.02
CA THR A 279 18.91 -45.32 43.59
C THR A 279 18.93 -45.26 42.06
N VAL A 280 18.15 -46.12 41.41
CA VAL A 280 18.12 -46.30 39.96
C VAL A 280 17.82 -44.97 39.27
N ALA A 281 18.86 -44.32 38.78
CA ALA A 281 18.79 -43.07 38.02
C ALA A 281 18.91 -43.35 36.52
N VAL A 282 17.93 -44.03 35.91
CA VAL A 282 17.78 -43.99 34.44
C VAL A 282 16.30 -44.15 34.03
N VAL A 283 15.73 -43.12 33.40
CA VAL A 283 14.32 -42.99 33.03
C VAL A 283 14.17 -43.04 31.50
N ASN A 284 13.96 -44.24 30.97
CA ASN A 284 13.39 -44.43 29.63
C ASN A 284 12.34 -45.56 29.70
N MET A 285 11.25 -45.43 28.95
CA MET A 285 10.13 -46.38 28.96
C MET A 285 10.56 -47.81 28.60
N LYS A 286 11.63 -47.98 27.82
CA LYS A 286 12.21 -49.31 27.53
C LYS A 286 12.87 -49.93 28.77
N GLN A 287 13.59 -49.13 29.55
CA GLN A 287 14.29 -49.57 30.76
C GLN A 287 13.31 -49.88 31.90
N ILE A 288 12.25 -49.06 32.06
CA ILE A 288 11.17 -49.36 33.02
C ILE A 288 10.50 -50.70 32.68
N ARG A 289 10.28 -50.97 31.38
CA ARG A 289 9.65 -52.19 30.91
C ARG A 289 10.55 -53.42 31.12
N GLU A 290 11.86 -53.26 30.89
CA GLU A 290 12.87 -54.30 31.12
C GLU A 290 13.05 -54.62 32.62
N LEU A 291 13.11 -53.58 33.47
CA LEU A 291 13.18 -53.72 34.93
C LEU A 291 11.96 -54.47 35.49
N LEU A 292 10.74 -54.09 35.09
CA LEU A 292 9.50 -54.77 35.51
C LEU A 292 9.40 -56.21 34.99
N SER A 293 10.11 -56.55 33.90
CA SER A 293 10.13 -57.90 33.33
C SER A 293 11.25 -58.80 33.88
N SER A 294 12.28 -58.20 34.48
CA SER A 294 13.41 -58.93 35.03
C SER A 294 13.04 -59.55 36.38
N HIS A 295 13.19 -60.87 36.52
CA HIS A 295 12.97 -61.58 37.79
C HIS A 295 14.22 -61.60 38.69
N ALA A 296 15.30 -60.93 38.26
CA ALA A 296 16.58 -60.93 38.94
C ALA A 296 16.74 -59.78 39.94
N ILE A 297 15.82 -58.82 39.96
CA ILE A 297 15.84 -57.63 40.82
C ILE A 297 14.55 -57.62 41.64
N GLU A 298 14.67 -57.77 42.96
CA GLU A 298 13.55 -57.59 43.88
C GLU A 298 13.28 -56.09 44.04
N LEU A 299 12.14 -55.62 43.51
CA LEU A 299 11.67 -54.25 43.67
C LEU A 299 10.91 -54.13 44.99
N ASP A 300 11.16 -53.06 45.74
CA ASP A 300 10.42 -52.78 46.97
C ASP A 300 9.22 -51.84 46.76
N ASP A 301 8.40 -51.65 47.79
CA ASP A 301 7.22 -50.78 47.74
C ASP A 301 7.55 -49.33 47.35
N ASN A 302 8.77 -48.85 47.61
CA ASN A 302 9.18 -47.50 47.23
C ASN A 302 9.57 -47.45 45.75
N ASP A 303 10.23 -48.49 45.23
CA ASP A 303 10.54 -48.62 43.81
C ASP A 303 9.26 -48.65 42.97
N TYR A 304 8.24 -49.41 43.39
CA TYR A 304 6.95 -49.44 42.71
C TYR A 304 6.22 -48.08 42.73
N LYS A 305 6.29 -47.34 43.85
CA LYS A 305 5.73 -45.98 43.94
C LYS A 305 6.46 -45.01 43.00
N ALA A 306 7.79 -45.08 42.95
CA ALA A 306 8.60 -44.24 42.07
C ALA A 306 8.32 -44.54 40.59
N ILE A 307 8.28 -45.82 40.21
CA ILE A 307 7.93 -46.25 38.85
C ILE A 307 6.52 -45.81 38.48
N THR A 308 5.55 -45.93 39.39
CA THR A 308 4.16 -45.51 39.16
C THR A 308 4.05 -44.01 38.93
N ALA A 309 4.77 -43.19 39.70
CA ALA A 309 4.82 -41.74 39.51
C ALA A 309 5.40 -41.36 38.14
N ILE A 310 6.52 -41.98 37.75
CA ILE A 310 7.16 -41.76 36.45
C ILE A 310 6.25 -42.15 35.29
N LEU A 311 5.54 -43.28 35.40
CA LEU A 311 4.60 -43.74 34.37
C LEU A 311 3.39 -42.82 34.25
N LEU A 312 2.89 -42.28 35.37
CA LEU A 312 1.79 -41.31 35.38
C LEU A 312 2.21 -39.99 34.72
N ASP A 313 3.41 -39.48 35.02
CA ASP A 313 3.96 -38.28 34.39
C ASP A 313 4.13 -38.47 32.88
N LEU A 314 4.68 -39.62 32.45
CA LEU A 314 4.81 -39.92 31.02
C LEU A 314 3.45 -40.04 30.31
N CYS A 315 2.43 -40.55 31.00
CA CYS A 315 1.07 -40.61 30.48
C CYS A 315 0.48 -39.21 30.31
N ASN A 316 0.68 -38.33 31.30
CA ASN A 316 0.25 -36.93 31.25
C ASN A 316 0.94 -36.16 30.11
N ASP A 317 2.25 -36.34 29.92
CA ASP A 317 2.99 -35.70 28.83
C ASP A 317 2.47 -36.12 27.45
N LYS A 318 2.19 -37.42 27.26
CA LYS A 318 1.57 -37.92 26.02
C LYS A 318 0.17 -37.34 25.81
N GLN A 319 -0.62 -37.21 26.87
CA GLN A 319 -1.95 -36.62 26.80
C GLN A 319 -1.90 -35.13 26.43
N MET A 320 -0.92 -34.39 26.96
CA MET A 320 -0.68 -32.99 26.60
C MET A 320 -0.25 -32.88 25.13
N ALA A 321 0.71 -33.69 24.67
CA ALA A 321 1.14 -33.71 23.28
C ALA A 321 -0.01 -34.01 22.30
N LEU A 322 -0.87 -34.98 22.63
CA LEU A 322 -2.09 -35.27 21.86
C LEU A 322 -3.05 -34.08 21.83
N THR A 323 -3.18 -33.36 22.94
CA THR A 323 -4.03 -32.17 23.02
C THR A 323 -3.50 -31.04 22.13
N HIS A 324 -2.20 -30.79 22.13
CA HIS A 324 -1.56 -29.82 21.22
C HIS A 324 -1.75 -30.21 19.76
N LEU A 325 -1.53 -31.47 19.40
CA LEU A 325 -1.77 -31.97 18.03
C LEU A 325 -3.22 -31.79 17.59
N ARG A 326 -4.19 -32.07 18.47
CA ARG A 326 -5.62 -31.83 18.18
C ARG A 326 -5.92 -30.35 17.94
N ARG A 327 -5.34 -29.45 18.74
CA ARG A 327 -5.51 -27.99 18.54
C ARG A 327 -4.89 -27.53 17.22
N ALA A 328 -3.67 -27.97 16.91
CA ALA A 328 -3.00 -27.66 15.65
C ALA A 328 -3.82 -28.14 14.44
N ASN A 329 -4.31 -29.39 14.47
CA ASN A 329 -5.16 -29.92 13.41
C ASN A 329 -6.50 -29.16 13.27
N LYS A 330 -7.07 -28.67 14.37
CA LYS A 330 -8.26 -27.82 14.33
C LYS A 330 -8.00 -26.49 13.61
N VAL A 331 -6.85 -25.86 13.87
CA VAL A 331 -6.45 -24.62 13.19
C VAL A 331 -6.25 -24.87 11.69
N LEU A 332 -5.55 -25.96 11.34
CA LEU A 332 -5.37 -26.35 9.95
C LEU A 332 -6.71 -26.62 9.25
N GLY A 333 -7.63 -27.35 9.91
CA GLY A 333 -8.97 -27.60 9.39
C GLY A 333 -9.74 -26.32 9.10
N ASN A 334 -9.73 -25.35 10.02
CA ASN A 334 -10.36 -24.05 9.80
C ASN A 334 -9.76 -23.32 8.59
N ARG A 335 -8.43 -23.35 8.43
CA ARG A 335 -7.76 -22.71 7.29
C ARG A 335 -8.12 -23.39 5.96
N VAL A 336 -8.23 -24.71 5.96
CA VAL A 336 -8.69 -25.46 4.78
C VAL A 336 -10.11 -25.02 4.40
N SER A 337 -11.05 -24.98 5.36
CA SER A 337 -12.43 -24.55 5.10
C SER A 337 -12.52 -23.10 4.59
N GLU A 338 -11.67 -22.20 5.10
CA GLU A 338 -11.59 -20.82 4.60
C GLU A 338 -11.12 -20.76 3.14
N VAL A 339 -10.05 -21.50 2.81
CA VAL A 339 -9.50 -21.57 1.45
C VAL A 339 -10.50 -22.21 0.48
N GLU A 340 -11.18 -23.29 0.89
CA GLU A 340 -12.27 -23.91 0.12
C GLU A 340 -13.42 -22.93 -0.12
N GLY A 341 -13.78 -22.12 0.88
CA GLY A 341 -14.79 -21.06 0.75
C GLY A 341 -14.38 -20.01 -0.29
N HIS A 342 -13.13 -19.54 -0.26
CA HIS A 342 -12.61 -18.60 -1.26
C HIS A 342 -12.61 -19.20 -2.67
N LEU A 343 -12.23 -20.47 -2.81
CA LEU A 343 -12.24 -21.18 -4.09
C LEU A 343 -13.67 -21.23 -4.67
N ALA A 344 -14.67 -21.58 -3.86
CA ALA A 344 -16.06 -21.65 -4.27
C ALA A 344 -16.61 -20.30 -4.77
N VAL A 345 -16.24 -19.19 -4.11
CA VAL A 345 -16.62 -17.84 -4.55
C VAL A 345 -15.98 -17.48 -5.90
N LEU A 346 -14.71 -17.83 -6.09
CA LEU A 346 -14.01 -17.61 -7.37
C LEU A 346 -14.61 -18.44 -8.51
N GLU A 347 -15.01 -19.69 -8.25
CA GLU A 347 -15.70 -20.54 -9.22
C GLU A 347 -17.10 -20.02 -9.58
N ALA A 348 -17.85 -19.48 -8.61
CA ALA A 348 -19.13 -18.84 -8.88
C ALA A 348 -18.97 -17.58 -9.74
N LYS A 349 -17.94 -16.78 -9.46
CA LYS A 349 -17.61 -15.57 -10.22
C LYS A 349 -17.20 -15.89 -11.66
N SER A 350 -16.39 -16.93 -11.88
CA SER A 350 -15.96 -17.34 -13.23
C SER A 350 -17.11 -17.88 -14.09
N ARG A 351 -18.11 -18.55 -13.49
CA ARG A 351 -19.34 -18.95 -14.21
C ARG A 351 -20.20 -17.75 -14.59
N SER A 352 -20.29 -16.73 -13.75
CA SER A 352 -21.07 -15.51 -14.03
C SER A 352 -20.50 -14.62 -15.14
N THR A 353 -19.21 -14.79 -15.48
CA THR A 353 -18.51 -14.01 -16.52
C THR A 353 -18.42 -14.70 -17.88
N SER A 354 -19.07 -15.85 -18.07
CA SER A 354 -19.12 -16.52 -19.37
C SER A 354 -20.17 -15.83 -20.27
N PRO A 355 -19.80 -15.22 -21.40
CA PRO A 355 -20.77 -14.57 -22.28
C PRO A 355 -21.63 -15.62 -22.96
N ILE A 356 -22.94 -15.53 -22.73
CA ILE A 356 -23.97 -16.23 -23.51
C ILE A 356 -23.76 -15.83 -24.98
N LYS A 357 -23.28 -16.77 -25.80
CA LYS A 357 -23.34 -16.63 -27.27
C LYS A 357 -24.82 -16.71 -27.67
N PRO A 358 -25.39 -15.69 -28.33
CA PRO A 358 -26.71 -15.82 -28.91
C PRO A 358 -26.63 -16.75 -30.13
N SER A 359 -27.68 -17.57 -30.22
CA SER A 359 -28.04 -18.52 -31.29
C SER A 359 -28.18 -17.89 -32.66
#